data_AF-A0A0C2GA60-F1
#
_entry.id   AF-A0A0C2GA60-F1
#
_cell.length_a   1.000
_cell.length_b   1.000
_cell.length_c   1.000
_cell.angle_alpha   90.00
_cell.angle_beta   90.00
_cell.angle_gamma   90.00
#
_symmetry.space_group_name_H-M   'P 1'
#
loop_
_entity.id
_entity.type
_entity.pdbx_description
1 polymer ?
#
loop_
_entity_poly.entity_id
_entity_poly.type
_entity_poly.pdbx_seq_one_letter_code
_entity_poly.pdbx_strand_id
1 'polypeptide(L)'
;LFQIKKEEKPHEKKPAAKKSPEAGLNAAKAPQENGYLEESEGAATIEELMRTRAHFHKVGENYTTDGYITTPKTKELLKKHLQATGGKVITRFPPEPNGVLHIGHAKAININFGYAKAHGGLCNLRFDDTNPEKEEEKFFTAIEDIVHWLGYTPARITHSSDNFQQLYEWAIELIKKGHAYVCHQKVEDIRGFEVQLSPWRDRPIEESLQLFQDMKNGKFDEGEATLRLKMTLEEGKVDPVAYRIKYVPHHRTGDKWCIYPTYDYTHCLCDSIENITHSLCTKEFQSRRSSYYALCNMLDIYCPVQWEYGRLNVNYTVVSKRKILKLIDSKIVNKQLAQEL
;
A
#
# COMPACT_ATOMS: atom_id res chain seq x y z
N LEU A 1 -28.64 -31.50 63.25
CA LEU A 1 -27.36 -31.56 63.98
C LEU A 1 -26.53 -30.41 63.40
N PHE A 2 -26.55 -29.20 63.96
CA PHE A 2 -25.95 -28.77 65.26
C PHE A 2 -24.44 -29.04 65.28
N GLN A 3 -23.58 -28.08 65.67
CA GLN A 3 -23.81 -27.00 66.65
C GLN A 3 -23.47 -25.57 66.17
N ILE A 4 -24.03 -24.58 66.90
CA ILE A 4 -23.62 -23.16 66.94
C ILE A 4 -23.51 -22.77 68.42
N LYS A 5 -22.51 -21.96 68.80
CA LYS A 5 -22.46 -20.99 69.93
C LYS A 5 -21.20 -20.13 69.72
N LYS A 6 -21.26 -18.77 69.75
CA LYS A 6 -21.39 -17.84 70.90
C LYS A 6 -20.13 -17.83 71.78
N GLU A 7 -19.69 -16.71 72.38
CA GLU A 7 -20.41 -15.61 73.07
C GLU A 7 -19.92 -14.20 72.60
N GLU A 8 -20.73 -13.12 72.51
CA GLU A 8 -21.40 -12.27 73.53
C GLU A 8 -20.42 -11.45 74.40
N LYS A 9 -20.60 -10.16 74.79
CA LYS A 9 -21.66 -9.10 74.73
C LYS A 9 -21.04 -7.76 75.26
N PRO A 10 -21.75 -6.65 75.59
CA PRO A 10 -22.94 -5.94 75.03
C PRO A 10 -22.54 -4.44 74.71
N HIS A 11 -23.18 -3.27 75.01
CA HIS A 11 -24.53 -2.72 75.35
C HIS A 11 -24.55 -1.19 74.98
N GLU A 12 -25.68 -0.63 74.50
CA GLU A 12 -26.32 0.70 74.82
C GLU A 12 -25.54 2.06 74.84
N LYS A 13 -26.11 3.28 74.64
CA LYS A 13 -27.43 3.84 74.19
C LYS A 13 -27.23 5.29 73.67
N LYS A 14 -28.20 5.86 72.92
CA LYS A 14 -28.32 7.31 72.52
C LYS A 14 -29.16 8.10 73.57
N PRO A 15 -29.42 9.45 73.55
CA PRO A 15 -29.30 10.46 72.46
C PRO A 15 -28.94 11.95 72.85
N ALA A 16 -29.12 12.89 71.89
CA ALA A 16 -29.67 14.28 72.02
C ALA A 16 -28.79 15.58 72.06
N ALA A 17 -28.48 16.11 70.86
CA ALA A 17 -28.83 17.44 70.31
C ALA A 17 -28.42 18.83 70.92
N LYS A 18 -28.34 19.83 70.00
CA LYS A 18 -28.04 21.30 70.14
C LYS A 18 -26.53 21.64 70.24
N LYS A 19 -26.01 22.74 69.66
CA LYS A 19 -26.56 23.89 68.89
C LYS A 19 -25.47 24.44 67.92
N SER A 20 -25.84 25.17 66.86
CA SER A 20 -24.91 25.92 65.96
C SER A 20 -24.78 27.41 66.40
N PRO A 21 -23.79 28.19 65.91
CA PRO A 21 -23.90 28.84 64.59
C PRO A 21 -22.61 28.99 63.72
N GLU A 22 -22.83 29.08 62.41
CA GLU A 22 -22.18 29.91 61.36
C GLU A 22 -20.65 30.20 61.32
N ALA A 23 -20.02 29.80 60.20
CA ALA A 23 -19.32 30.72 59.26
C ALA A 23 -18.96 30.02 57.92
N GLY A 24 -18.92 30.76 56.81
CA GLY A 24 -18.20 30.41 55.58
C GLY A 24 -18.97 29.63 54.49
N LEU A 25 -19.36 30.32 53.41
CA LEU A 25 -19.78 29.68 52.16
C LEU A 25 -18.56 29.28 51.31
N ASN A 26 -18.57 28.07 50.75
CA ASN A 26 -18.54 27.92 49.28
C ASN A 26 -18.94 26.49 48.88
N ALA A 27 -19.60 26.36 47.73
CA ALA A 27 -20.33 25.13 47.38
C ALA A 27 -19.44 24.10 46.66
N ALA A 28 -19.41 22.88 47.20
CA ALA A 28 -19.02 21.71 46.42
C ALA A 28 -20.15 21.33 45.44
N LYS A 29 -19.79 20.94 44.22
CA LYS A 29 -20.66 20.17 43.30
C LYS A 29 -19.93 18.92 42.82
N ALA A 30 -20.71 17.90 42.50
CA ALA A 30 -20.25 16.57 42.13
C ALA A 30 -19.39 16.56 40.85
N PRO A 31 -18.52 15.55 40.64
CA PRO A 31 -17.76 15.41 39.41
C PRO A 31 -18.70 15.26 38.21
N GLN A 32 -18.46 16.05 37.16
CA GLN A 32 -19.15 15.88 35.88
C GLN A 32 -18.37 14.89 35.01
N GLU A 33 -19.06 13.84 34.57
CA GLU A 33 -18.66 13.06 33.39
C GLU A 33 -18.81 13.91 32.12
N ASN A 34 -18.36 13.36 30.98
CA ASN A 34 -18.33 14.01 29.65
C ASN A 34 -17.28 15.11 29.48
N GLY A 35 -16.02 14.77 29.81
CA GLY A 35 -14.86 15.40 29.18
C GLY A 35 -14.78 15.02 27.69
N TYR A 36 -15.59 15.67 26.84
CA TYR A 36 -15.29 15.75 25.42
C TYR A 36 -13.98 16.53 25.27
N LEU A 37 -12.99 15.93 24.61
CA LEU A 37 -11.78 16.64 24.21
C LEU A 37 -12.17 17.72 23.19
N GLU A 38 -11.62 18.93 23.35
CA GLU A 38 -11.85 20.03 22.39
C GLU A 38 -11.06 19.79 21.09
N GLU A 39 -11.60 18.93 20.21
CA GLU A 39 -11.09 18.73 18.85
C GLU A 39 -11.42 19.94 17.96
N SER A 40 -10.69 21.04 18.13
CA SER A 40 -10.80 22.24 17.28
C SER A 40 -9.47 22.60 16.59
N GLU A 41 -8.76 21.59 16.06
CA GLU A 41 -7.47 21.75 15.39
C GLU A 41 -7.43 21.16 13.96
N GLY A 42 -8.60 21.03 13.31
CA GLY A 42 -8.70 20.60 11.91
C GLY A 42 -8.19 21.66 10.93
N ALA A 43 -7.47 21.22 9.88
CA ALA A 43 -7.10 22.08 8.76
C ALA A 43 -8.32 22.37 7.87
N ALA A 44 -8.46 23.60 7.38
CA ALA A 44 -9.57 24.02 6.52
C ALA A 44 -9.46 23.47 5.08
N THR A 45 -8.26 23.06 4.65
CA THR A 45 -8.05 22.43 3.33
C THR A 45 -7.10 21.23 3.39
N ILE A 46 -7.20 20.35 2.38
CA ILE A 46 -6.24 19.25 2.20
C ILE A 46 -4.81 19.76 1.98
N GLU A 47 -4.62 20.90 1.32
CA GLU A 47 -3.29 21.48 1.06
C GLU A 47 -2.63 22.01 2.34
N GLU A 48 -3.42 22.64 3.21
CA GLU A 48 -2.99 23.04 4.55
C GLU A 48 -2.65 21.83 5.42
N LEU A 49 -3.49 20.79 5.43
CA LEU A 49 -3.23 19.53 6.15
C LEU A 49 -1.89 18.91 5.71
N MET A 50 -1.66 18.84 4.40
CA MET A 50 -0.42 18.28 3.82
C MET A 50 0.82 19.11 4.14
N ARG A 51 0.68 20.45 4.26
CA ARG A 51 1.80 21.34 4.61
C ARG A 51 2.11 21.38 6.11
N THR A 52 1.11 21.18 6.97
CA THR A 52 1.22 21.40 8.43
C THR A 52 1.37 20.13 9.25
N ARG A 53 0.71 19.03 8.87
CA ARG A 53 0.63 17.78 9.67
C ARG A 53 1.39 16.59 9.06
N ALA A 54 1.72 16.63 7.76
CA ALA A 54 2.41 15.52 7.10
C ALA A 54 3.95 15.66 7.24
N HIS A 55 4.49 15.21 8.37
CA HIS A 55 5.92 15.24 8.67
C HIS A 55 6.70 14.15 7.90
N PHE A 56 6.72 14.25 6.57
CA PHE A 56 7.57 13.42 5.71
C PHE A 56 8.95 14.07 5.48
N HIS A 57 9.89 13.27 4.97
CA HIS A 57 11.23 13.73 4.59
C HIS A 57 11.22 14.79 3.47
N LYS A 58 12.31 15.57 3.37
CA LYS A 58 12.56 16.38 2.18
C LYS A 58 13.07 15.51 1.03
N VAL A 59 12.85 15.97 -0.20
CA VAL A 59 13.32 15.31 -1.42
C VAL A 59 14.85 15.16 -1.38
N GLY A 60 15.34 13.93 -1.57
CA GLY A 60 16.77 13.61 -1.48
C GLY A 60 17.29 13.32 -0.07
N GLU A 61 16.51 13.58 0.99
CA GLU A 61 16.81 13.22 2.38
C GLU A 61 16.27 11.82 2.75
N ASN A 62 16.05 10.92 1.76
CA ASN A 62 15.41 9.60 1.93
C ASN A 62 16.03 8.76 3.08
N TYR A 63 17.35 8.87 3.25
CA TYR A 63 18.14 8.20 4.30
C TYR A 63 17.81 8.63 5.74
N THR A 64 16.97 9.64 5.93
CA THR A 64 16.46 10.07 7.26
C THR A 64 15.21 9.30 7.70
N THR A 65 14.65 8.44 6.83
CA THR A 65 13.36 7.78 7.08
C THR A 65 13.50 6.38 7.67
N ASP A 66 12.50 5.98 8.46
CA ASP A 66 12.60 4.80 9.30
C ASP A 66 12.61 3.47 8.51
N GLY A 67 13.57 2.62 8.84
CA GLY A 67 13.90 1.40 8.10
C GLY A 67 14.58 1.61 6.73
N TYR A 68 14.92 2.84 6.32
CA TYR A 68 15.54 3.08 5.01
C TYR A 68 16.99 2.57 4.96
N ILE A 69 17.25 1.61 4.08
CA ILE A 69 18.56 0.96 3.94
C ILE A 69 19.50 1.88 3.14
N THR A 70 20.67 2.18 3.71
CA THR A 70 21.74 2.90 3.00
C THR A 70 22.83 1.94 2.52
N THR A 71 23.25 2.12 1.27
CA THR A 71 24.31 1.36 0.60
C THR A 71 25.42 2.31 0.13
N PRO A 72 26.61 1.81 -0.27
CA PRO A 72 27.69 2.66 -0.79
C PRO A 72 27.27 3.54 -1.99
N LYS A 73 26.27 3.13 -2.77
CA LYS A 73 25.76 3.88 -3.93
C LYS A 73 24.63 4.86 -3.58
N THR A 74 23.97 4.76 -2.42
CA THR A 74 22.81 5.60 -2.06
C THR A 74 23.09 7.10 -2.23
N LYS A 75 24.28 7.59 -1.84
CA LYS A 75 24.66 9.00 -1.98
C LYS A 75 24.77 9.46 -3.44
N GLU A 76 25.23 8.59 -4.33
CA GLU A 76 25.31 8.88 -5.77
C GLU A 76 23.91 8.84 -6.42
N LEU A 77 23.12 7.84 -6.05
CA LEU A 77 21.74 7.64 -6.53
C LEU A 77 20.84 8.81 -6.13
N LEU A 78 20.94 9.30 -4.89
CA LEU A 78 20.22 10.49 -4.43
C LEU A 78 20.67 11.77 -5.13
N LYS A 79 21.96 11.89 -5.48
CA LYS A 79 22.46 13.02 -6.30
C LYS A 79 21.87 12.98 -7.71
N LYS A 80 21.87 11.80 -8.37
CA LYS A 80 21.26 11.61 -9.69
C LYS A 80 19.75 11.89 -9.66
N HIS A 81 19.05 11.41 -8.64
CA HIS A 81 17.64 11.68 -8.39
C HIS A 81 17.35 13.19 -8.25
N LEU A 82 18.11 13.90 -7.41
CA LEU A 82 17.96 15.36 -7.24
C LEU A 82 18.20 16.14 -8.55
N GLN A 83 19.10 15.67 -9.41
CA GLN A 83 19.32 16.24 -10.74
C GLN A 83 18.13 15.96 -11.68
N ALA A 84 17.50 14.79 -11.60
CA ALA A 84 16.35 14.41 -12.42
C ALA A 84 15.04 15.10 -11.97
N THR A 85 14.82 15.31 -10.66
CA THR A 85 13.60 15.93 -10.12
C THR A 85 13.71 17.45 -9.95
N GLY A 86 14.91 18.01 -10.00
CA GLY A 86 15.17 19.40 -9.61
C GLY A 86 14.83 19.68 -8.13
N GLY A 87 14.83 18.66 -7.28
CA GLY A 87 14.41 18.75 -5.88
C GLY A 87 12.90 18.85 -5.64
N LYS A 88 12.07 18.72 -6.69
CA LYS A 88 10.60 18.77 -6.55
C LYS A 88 10.05 17.49 -5.93
N VAL A 89 8.98 17.62 -5.15
CA VAL A 89 8.16 16.48 -4.71
C VAL A 89 7.56 15.79 -5.94
N ILE A 90 7.68 14.47 -6.02
CA ILE A 90 6.99 13.63 -6.99
C ILE A 90 6.24 12.52 -6.24
N THR A 91 4.94 12.39 -6.49
CA THR A 91 4.04 11.32 -6.03
C THR A 91 3.41 10.60 -7.23
N ARG A 92 2.62 9.56 -6.97
CA ARG A 92 1.73 8.95 -7.99
C ARG A 92 0.50 8.30 -7.36
N PHE A 93 -0.64 8.48 -7.99
CA PHE A 93 -1.84 7.68 -7.73
C PHE A 93 -1.88 6.53 -8.76
N PRO A 94 -1.78 5.25 -8.33
CA PRO A 94 -1.69 4.16 -9.29
C PRO A 94 -2.86 3.16 -9.16
N PRO A 95 -4.01 3.42 -9.80
CA PRO A 95 -5.18 2.53 -9.77
C PRO A 95 -5.10 1.40 -10.82
N GLU A 96 -5.69 0.25 -10.50
CA GLU A 96 -5.98 -0.80 -11.49
C GLU A 96 -7.15 -0.36 -12.41
N PRO A 97 -7.00 -0.29 -13.74
CA PRO A 97 -8.05 0.16 -14.66
C PRO A 97 -9.08 -0.93 -15.00
N ASN A 98 -9.46 -1.74 -14.01
CA ASN A 98 -10.44 -2.82 -14.16
C ASN A 98 -11.73 -2.59 -13.36
N GLY A 99 -11.89 -1.47 -12.64
CA GLY A 99 -13.05 -1.23 -11.79
C GLY A 99 -13.34 0.24 -11.50
N VAL A 100 -14.58 0.49 -11.07
CA VAL A 100 -15.09 1.82 -10.72
C VAL A 100 -14.44 2.30 -9.41
N LEU A 101 -14.04 3.57 -9.37
CA LEU A 101 -13.52 4.20 -8.16
C LEU A 101 -14.62 4.36 -7.09
N HIS A 102 -14.22 4.63 -5.85
CA HIS A 102 -15.15 4.74 -4.71
C HIS A 102 -14.59 5.71 -3.68
N ILE A 103 -15.36 6.09 -2.66
CA ILE A 103 -14.97 7.13 -1.68
C ILE A 103 -13.58 6.92 -1.03
N GLY A 104 -13.16 5.66 -0.80
CA GLY A 104 -11.79 5.34 -0.35
C GLY A 104 -10.67 5.75 -1.33
N HIS A 105 -10.92 5.74 -2.64
CA HIS A 105 -10.01 6.24 -3.68
C HIS A 105 -9.95 7.77 -3.69
N ALA A 106 -11.04 8.48 -3.37
CA ALA A 106 -11.01 9.94 -3.24
C ALA A 106 -10.01 10.39 -2.16
N LYS A 107 -9.85 9.61 -1.07
CA LYS A 107 -8.78 9.81 -0.08
C LYS A 107 -7.39 9.56 -0.69
N ALA A 108 -7.21 8.49 -1.48
CA ALA A 108 -5.93 8.17 -2.12
C ALA A 108 -5.49 9.24 -3.14
N ILE A 109 -6.43 9.80 -3.90
CA ILE A 109 -6.24 10.92 -4.82
C ILE A 109 -5.86 12.18 -4.04
N ASN A 110 -6.67 12.59 -3.05
CA ASN A 110 -6.39 13.77 -2.22
C ASN A 110 -5.05 13.69 -1.49
N ILE A 111 -4.61 12.49 -1.07
CA ILE A 111 -3.29 12.30 -0.48
C ILE A 111 -2.17 12.46 -1.52
N ASN A 112 -2.23 11.74 -2.64
CA ASN A 112 -1.13 11.78 -3.62
C ASN A 112 -1.03 13.10 -4.38
N PHE A 113 -2.14 13.59 -4.94
CA PHE A 113 -2.16 14.84 -5.69
C PHE A 113 -2.10 16.06 -4.75
N GLY A 114 -2.82 16.02 -3.62
CA GLY A 114 -2.81 17.12 -2.63
C GLY A 114 -1.45 17.32 -1.98
N TYR A 115 -0.71 16.25 -1.63
CA TYR A 115 0.65 16.38 -1.09
C TYR A 115 1.61 17.00 -2.10
N ALA A 116 1.56 16.58 -3.38
CA ALA A 116 2.36 17.18 -4.44
C ALA A 116 2.00 18.67 -4.64
N LYS A 117 0.71 18.98 -4.80
CA LYS A 117 0.22 20.36 -5.02
C LYS A 117 0.60 21.31 -3.89
N ALA A 118 0.45 20.88 -2.63
CA ALA A 118 0.80 21.66 -1.44
C ALA A 118 2.30 22.06 -1.38
N HIS A 119 3.18 21.33 -2.07
CA HIS A 119 4.62 21.51 -2.10
C HIS A 119 5.17 21.93 -3.48
N GLY A 120 4.32 22.34 -4.44
CA GLY A 120 4.75 22.72 -5.79
C GLY A 120 5.36 21.57 -6.62
N GLY A 121 5.03 20.34 -6.24
CA GLY A 121 5.49 19.11 -6.86
C GLY A 121 4.60 18.62 -8.01
N LEU A 122 4.83 17.36 -8.41
CA LEU A 122 4.16 16.67 -9.50
C LEU A 122 3.51 15.36 -9.00
N CYS A 123 2.39 14.96 -9.61
CA CYS A 123 1.77 13.66 -9.36
C CYS A 123 1.51 12.95 -10.69
N ASN A 124 2.00 11.71 -10.85
CA ASN A 124 1.62 10.88 -12.01
C ASN A 124 0.28 10.17 -11.73
N LEU A 125 -0.55 10.03 -12.76
CA LEU A 125 -1.59 9.00 -12.79
C LEU A 125 -0.98 7.78 -13.50
N ARG A 126 -0.69 6.71 -12.75
CA ARG A 126 -0.05 5.50 -13.31
C ARG A 126 -1.00 4.31 -13.30
N PHE A 127 -1.59 3.98 -14.43
CA PHE A 127 -2.46 2.80 -14.52
C PHE A 127 -1.67 1.52 -14.22
N ASP A 128 -2.15 0.74 -13.25
CA ASP A 128 -1.57 -0.55 -12.92
C ASP A 128 -2.17 -1.66 -13.78
N ASP A 129 -1.65 -1.77 -15.00
CA ASP A 129 -1.99 -2.79 -15.98
C ASP A 129 -1.08 -4.04 -15.87
N THR A 130 -0.57 -4.37 -14.68
CA THR A 130 0.32 -5.54 -14.47
C THR A 130 -0.36 -6.91 -14.63
N ASN A 131 -1.64 -6.94 -14.98
CA ASN A 131 -2.42 -8.16 -15.18
C ASN A 131 -3.28 -8.04 -16.45
N PRO A 132 -3.03 -8.83 -17.52
CA PRO A 132 -3.67 -8.66 -18.84
C PRO A 132 -5.18 -8.99 -18.88
N GLU A 133 -5.87 -9.13 -17.74
CA GLU A 133 -7.24 -9.63 -17.67
C GLU A 133 -8.30 -8.52 -17.70
N LYS A 134 -8.94 -8.35 -18.86
CA LYS A 134 -10.20 -7.59 -19.03
C LYS A 134 -10.17 -6.18 -18.41
N GLU A 135 -9.15 -5.43 -18.79
CA GLU A 135 -9.17 -3.98 -18.69
C GLU A 135 -10.04 -3.46 -19.83
N GLU A 136 -10.92 -2.49 -19.54
CA GLU A 136 -11.85 -1.90 -20.52
C GLU A 136 -11.59 -0.41 -20.58
N GLU A 137 -11.43 0.15 -21.79
CA GLU A 137 -11.05 1.55 -22.03
C GLU A 137 -11.87 2.57 -21.20
N LYS A 138 -13.18 2.32 -21.06
CA LYS A 138 -14.11 3.11 -20.20
C LYS A 138 -13.61 3.35 -18.77
N PHE A 139 -12.87 2.41 -18.17
CA PHE A 139 -12.37 2.54 -16.80
C PHE A 139 -11.17 3.49 -16.74
N PHE A 140 -10.37 3.58 -17.79
CA PHE A 140 -9.29 4.57 -17.88
C PHE A 140 -9.88 5.99 -17.89
N THR A 141 -10.87 6.21 -18.78
CA THR A 141 -11.59 7.49 -18.88
C THR A 141 -12.27 7.86 -17.56
N ALA A 142 -13.05 6.95 -16.95
CA ALA A 142 -13.74 7.21 -15.69
C ALA A 142 -12.77 7.51 -14.52
N ILE A 143 -11.59 6.87 -14.49
CA ILE A 143 -10.54 7.17 -13.50
C ILE A 143 -9.97 8.58 -13.70
N GLU A 144 -9.71 8.98 -14.94
CA GLU A 144 -9.19 10.31 -15.29
C GLU A 144 -10.23 11.42 -15.03
N ASP A 145 -11.48 11.20 -15.43
CA ASP A 145 -12.62 12.08 -15.16
C ASP A 145 -12.81 12.32 -13.65
N ILE A 146 -12.69 11.28 -12.81
CA ILE A 146 -12.80 11.41 -11.35
C ILE A 146 -11.60 12.16 -10.75
N VAL A 147 -10.40 12.04 -11.31
CA VAL A 147 -9.23 12.85 -10.88
C VAL A 147 -9.45 14.32 -11.22
N HIS A 148 -9.98 14.63 -12.41
CA HIS A 148 -10.31 15.99 -12.83
C HIS A 148 -11.50 16.59 -12.06
N TRP A 149 -12.55 15.81 -11.82
CA TRP A 149 -13.71 16.21 -11.03
C TRP A 149 -13.35 16.55 -9.57
N LEU A 150 -12.35 15.86 -9.01
CA LEU A 150 -11.77 16.19 -7.70
C LEU A 150 -10.82 17.42 -7.71
N GLY A 151 -10.70 18.14 -8.84
CA GLY A 151 -9.92 19.38 -8.94
C GLY A 151 -8.41 19.18 -9.09
N TYR A 152 -7.99 18.03 -9.61
CA TYR A 152 -6.58 17.70 -9.86
C TYR A 152 -6.30 17.44 -11.34
N THR A 153 -5.01 17.50 -11.71
CA THR A 153 -4.54 17.21 -13.07
C THR A 153 -3.26 16.36 -12.98
N PRO A 154 -3.18 15.22 -13.68
CA PRO A 154 -1.94 14.45 -13.78
C PRO A 154 -0.81 15.27 -14.41
N ALA A 155 0.37 15.25 -13.80
CA ALA A 155 1.59 15.79 -14.40
C ALA A 155 2.09 14.93 -15.57
N ARG A 156 1.79 13.63 -15.51
CA ARG A 156 1.96 12.61 -16.54
C ARG A 156 0.87 11.55 -16.36
N ILE A 157 0.44 10.95 -17.46
CA ILE A 157 -0.30 9.69 -17.46
C ILE A 157 0.65 8.61 -17.96
N THR A 158 0.81 7.54 -17.19
CA THR A 158 1.76 6.45 -17.43
C THR A 158 1.12 5.10 -17.16
N HIS A 159 1.74 4.02 -17.64
CA HIS A 159 1.28 2.65 -17.41
C HIS A 159 2.42 1.80 -16.84
N SER A 160 2.09 0.78 -16.05
CA SER A 160 3.07 -0.23 -15.65
C SER A 160 3.62 -1.00 -16.87
N SER A 161 2.80 -1.21 -17.90
CA SER A 161 3.18 -1.90 -19.15
C SER A 161 4.20 -1.15 -20.00
N ASP A 162 4.25 0.19 -19.91
CA ASP A 162 5.28 1.01 -20.55
C ASP A 162 6.69 0.60 -20.10
N ASN A 163 6.80 0.02 -18.89
CA ASN A 163 8.05 -0.36 -18.24
C ASN A 163 8.40 -1.85 -18.36
N PHE A 164 7.56 -2.72 -18.95
CA PHE A 164 7.77 -4.18 -18.96
C PHE A 164 9.15 -4.62 -19.51
N GLN A 165 9.71 -3.90 -20.49
CA GLN A 165 11.06 -4.21 -20.99
C GLN A 165 12.15 -3.95 -19.94
N GLN A 166 12.10 -2.80 -19.24
CA GLN A 166 13.07 -2.49 -18.19
C GLN A 166 12.92 -3.42 -16.98
N LEU A 167 11.68 -3.76 -16.63
CA LEU A 167 11.34 -4.71 -15.58
C LEU A 167 11.84 -6.14 -15.92
N TYR A 168 11.90 -6.51 -17.20
CA TYR A 168 12.45 -7.81 -17.63
C TYR A 168 13.99 -7.82 -17.56
N GLU A 169 14.64 -6.73 -17.95
CA GLU A 169 16.09 -6.56 -17.83
C GLU A 169 16.56 -6.56 -16.37
N TRP A 170 15.81 -5.91 -15.47
CA TRP A 170 16.08 -5.95 -14.04
C TRP A 170 15.79 -7.33 -13.41
N ALA A 171 14.86 -8.12 -13.97
CA ALA A 171 14.69 -9.50 -13.56
C ALA A 171 15.90 -10.37 -13.95
N ILE A 172 16.44 -10.19 -15.16
CA ILE A 172 17.70 -10.81 -15.59
C ILE A 172 18.87 -10.40 -14.67
N GLU A 173 18.97 -9.12 -14.30
CA GLU A 173 20.05 -8.63 -13.44
C GLU A 173 19.96 -9.18 -12.00
N LEU A 174 18.75 -9.34 -11.47
CA LEU A 174 18.54 -10.03 -10.19
C LEU A 174 18.97 -11.50 -10.23
N ILE A 175 18.73 -12.21 -11.33
CA ILE A 175 19.21 -13.60 -11.50
C ILE A 175 20.74 -13.62 -11.53
N LYS A 176 21.39 -12.74 -12.32
CA LYS A 176 22.86 -12.64 -12.38
C LYS A 176 23.52 -12.33 -11.03
N LYS A 177 22.88 -11.51 -10.20
CA LYS A 177 23.33 -11.20 -8.82
C LYS A 177 23.00 -12.30 -7.80
N GLY A 178 22.37 -13.40 -8.22
CA GLY A 178 21.92 -14.47 -7.31
C GLY A 178 20.74 -14.08 -6.41
N HIS A 179 20.04 -12.99 -6.72
CA HIS A 179 18.90 -12.45 -5.97
C HIS A 179 17.53 -12.91 -6.52
N ALA A 180 17.49 -13.65 -7.63
CA ALA A 180 16.29 -14.30 -8.14
C ALA A 180 16.60 -15.65 -8.79
N TYR A 181 15.61 -16.55 -8.80
CA TYR A 181 15.70 -17.88 -9.40
C TYR A 181 14.35 -18.32 -10.00
N VAL A 182 14.38 -19.20 -11.00
CA VAL A 182 13.15 -19.81 -11.54
C VAL A 182 12.72 -20.98 -10.66
N CYS A 183 11.42 -21.16 -10.45
CA CYS A 183 10.83 -22.10 -9.51
C CYS A 183 9.63 -22.83 -10.14
N HIS A 184 9.54 -24.15 -9.92
CA HIS A 184 8.48 -25.04 -10.42
C HIS A 184 7.59 -25.62 -9.30
N GLN A 185 7.62 -25.04 -8.09
CA GLN A 185 6.61 -25.36 -7.07
C GLN A 185 5.26 -24.82 -7.54
N LYS A 186 4.19 -25.60 -7.35
CA LYS A 186 2.85 -25.17 -7.70
C LYS A 186 2.34 -24.12 -6.72
N VAL A 187 1.30 -23.41 -7.11
CA VAL A 187 0.71 -22.34 -6.29
C VAL A 187 0.14 -22.90 -4.98
N GLU A 188 -0.26 -24.16 -4.98
CA GLU A 188 -0.73 -24.93 -3.82
C GLU A 188 0.40 -25.21 -2.84
N ASP A 189 1.55 -25.69 -3.33
CA ASP A 189 2.75 -25.98 -2.53
C ASP A 189 3.33 -24.72 -1.84
N ILE A 190 3.11 -23.55 -2.47
CA ILE A 190 3.52 -22.24 -1.96
C ILE A 190 2.49 -21.64 -0.96
N ARG A 191 1.26 -22.19 -0.90
CA ARG A 191 0.16 -21.70 -0.04
C ARG A 191 -0.04 -22.54 1.22
N GLY A 192 1.07 -22.87 1.89
CA GLY A 192 1.07 -23.53 3.21
C GLY A 192 1.26 -22.56 4.39
N PHE A 193 0.90 -23.00 5.59
CA PHE A 193 1.40 -22.42 6.85
C PHE A 193 2.82 -22.92 7.17
N GLU A 194 3.20 -24.10 6.66
CA GLU A 194 4.57 -24.59 6.69
C GLU A 194 5.36 -24.01 5.51
N VAL A 195 6.47 -23.33 5.80
CA VAL A 195 7.30 -22.67 4.80
C VAL A 195 8.29 -23.68 4.20
N GLN A 196 7.85 -24.40 3.17
CA GLN A 196 8.74 -25.29 2.42
C GLN A 196 9.62 -24.48 1.45
N LEU A 197 10.93 -24.50 1.70
CA LEU A 197 11.94 -23.93 0.80
C LEU A 197 11.86 -24.59 -0.58
N SER A 198 12.04 -23.81 -1.64
CA SER A 198 12.01 -24.36 -2.99
C SER A 198 13.19 -25.30 -3.25
N PRO A 199 12.97 -26.51 -3.80
CA PRO A 199 14.05 -27.37 -4.30
C PRO A 199 14.95 -26.70 -5.34
N TRP A 200 14.45 -25.66 -6.00
CA TRP A 200 15.12 -24.92 -7.07
C TRP A 200 15.83 -23.63 -6.58
N ARG A 201 15.78 -23.33 -5.28
CA ARG A 201 16.30 -22.09 -4.68
C ARG A 201 17.79 -21.85 -4.93
N ASP A 202 18.57 -22.92 -5.00
CA ASP A 202 20.02 -22.90 -5.12
C ASP A 202 20.50 -23.51 -6.46
N ARG A 203 19.64 -23.51 -7.48
CA ARG A 203 19.99 -23.87 -8.86
C ARG A 203 20.97 -22.84 -9.47
N PRO A 204 21.83 -23.23 -10.43
CA PRO A 204 22.76 -22.32 -11.11
C PRO A 204 22.10 -21.06 -11.71
N ILE A 205 22.90 -20.00 -11.82
CA ILE A 205 22.49 -18.71 -12.38
C ILE A 205 22.16 -18.88 -13.86
N GLU A 206 23.00 -19.61 -14.60
CA GLU A 206 22.87 -19.92 -16.02
C GLU A 206 21.59 -20.71 -16.31
N GLU A 207 21.25 -21.67 -15.44
CA GLU A 207 20.02 -22.44 -15.52
C GLU A 207 18.79 -21.54 -15.31
N SER A 208 18.81 -20.67 -14.30
CA SER A 208 17.73 -19.70 -14.06
C SER A 208 17.58 -18.69 -15.20
N LEU A 209 18.68 -18.24 -15.81
CA LEU A 209 18.66 -17.34 -16.97
C LEU A 209 18.03 -18.01 -18.20
N GLN A 210 18.45 -19.24 -18.53
CA GLN A 210 17.89 -19.99 -19.65
C GLN A 210 16.40 -20.29 -19.44
N LEU A 211 16.02 -20.75 -18.24
CA LEU A 211 14.63 -21.03 -17.92
C LEU A 211 13.75 -19.78 -17.92
N PHE A 212 14.24 -18.62 -17.47
CA PHE A 212 13.46 -17.38 -17.50
C PHE A 212 13.28 -16.84 -18.93
N GLN A 213 14.29 -17.00 -19.79
CA GLN A 213 14.16 -16.74 -21.22
C GLN A 213 13.18 -17.71 -21.88
N ASP A 214 13.13 -18.97 -21.44
CA ASP A 214 12.19 -19.98 -21.94
C ASP A 214 10.75 -19.79 -21.44
N MET A 215 10.56 -19.25 -20.24
CA MET A 215 9.27 -18.71 -19.81
C MET A 215 8.80 -17.57 -20.72
N LYS A 216 9.70 -16.62 -21.06
CA LYS A 216 9.39 -15.53 -22.01
C LYS A 216 9.10 -16.03 -23.43
N ASN A 217 9.69 -17.16 -23.82
CA ASN A 217 9.48 -17.79 -25.13
C ASN A 217 8.24 -18.69 -25.18
N GLY A 218 7.43 -18.77 -24.11
CA GLY A 218 6.21 -19.57 -24.08
C GLY A 218 6.42 -21.08 -24.06
N LYS A 219 7.49 -21.57 -23.43
CA LYS A 219 7.80 -23.02 -23.33
C LYS A 219 7.19 -23.75 -22.12
N PHE A 220 6.33 -23.08 -21.35
CA PHE A 220 5.77 -23.58 -20.08
C PHE A 220 4.30 -23.15 -19.96
N ASP A 221 3.43 -24.01 -19.44
CA ASP A 221 2.02 -23.68 -19.22
C ASP A 221 1.81 -22.73 -18.03
N GLU A 222 0.62 -22.13 -17.91
CA GLU A 222 0.30 -21.21 -16.82
C GLU A 222 0.44 -21.88 -15.44
N GLY A 223 1.46 -21.47 -14.69
CA GLY A 223 1.76 -21.98 -13.35
C GLY A 223 2.83 -23.06 -13.26
N GLU A 224 3.38 -23.54 -14.37
CA GLU A 224 4.51 -24.51 -14.36
C GLU A 224 5.85 -23.89 -13.97
N ALA A 225 5.99 -22.58 -14.15
CA ALA A 225 7.19 -21.84 -13.77
C ALA A 225 6.87 -20.42 -13.27
N THR A 226 7.60 -20.00 -12.25
CA THR A 226 7.58 -18.63 -11.70
C THR A 226 9.00 -18.13 -11.51
N LEU A 227 9.24 -16.83 -11.64
CA LEU A 227 10.47 -16.22 -11.12
C LEU A 227 10.21 -15.79 -9.68
N ARG A 228 11.10 -16.13 -8.75
CA ARG A 228 11.02 -15.75 -7.34
C ARG A 228 12.25 -14.97 -6.91
N LEU A 229 12.07 -13.95 -6.08
CA LEU A 229 13.17 -13.27 -5.41
C LEU A 229 13.75 -14.19 -4.34
N LYS A 230 15.06 -14.14 -4.07
CA LYS A 230 15.75 -15.01 -3.12
C LYS A 230 15.89 -14.34 -1.74
N MET A 231 14.77 -14.16 -1.05
CA MET A 231 14.70 -13.44 0.23
C MET A 231 13.55 -13.88 1.13
N THR A 232 13.66 -13.62 2.44
CA THR A 232 12.56 -13.78 3.41
C THR A 232 11.98 -12.40 3.74
N LEU A 233 10.66 -12.28 3.80
CA LEU A 233 9.98 -11.06 4.25
C LEU A 233 9.79 -11.05 5.77
N GLU A 234 9.58 -9.86 6.36
CA GLU A 234 9.34 -9.71 7.81
C GLU A 234 8.11 -10.49 8.30
N GLU A 235 7.12 -10.66 7.42
CA GLU A 235 5.93 -11.50 7.61
C GLU A 235 6.22 -13.02 7.53
N GLY A 236 7.48 -13.45 7.49
CA GLY A 236 7.91 -14.85 7.43
C GLY A 236 7.80 -15.52 6.05
N LYS A 237 7.11 -14.87 5.10
CA LYS A 237 6.94 -15.34 3.72
C LYS A 237 8.28 -15.44 3.00
N VAL A 238 8.63 -16.63 2.51
CA VAL A 238 9.90 -16.88 1.80
C VAL A 238 9.73 -16.82 0.29
N ASP A 239 10.70 -16.17 -0.35
CA ASP A 239 10.92 -16.04 -1.78
C ASP A 239 9.67 -15.59 -2.56
N PRO A 240 9.27 -14.30 -2.47
CA PRO A 240 8.08 -13.81 -3.16
C PRO A 240 8.22 -13.89 -4.69
N VAL A 241 7.10 -14.21 -5.36
CA VAL A 241 7.04 -14.28 -6.83
C VAL A 241 7.20 -12.90 -7.45
N ALA A 242 8.19 -12.78 -8.35
CA ALA A 242 8.44 -11.61 -9.18
C ALA A 242 7.71 -11.69 -10.54
N TYR A 243 7.67 -12.86 -11.19
CA TYR A 243 6.98 -13.08 -12.47
C TYR A 243 6.15 -14.36 -12.48
N ARG A 244 5.02 -14.29 -13.20
CA ARG A 244 4.12 -15.41 -13.54
C ARG A 244 3.91 -15.50 -15.04
N ILE A 245 3.63 -16.69 -15.55
CA ILE A 245 3.18 -16.91 -16.94
C ILE A 245 1.68 -16.56 -17.03
N LYS A 246 1.28 -15.89 -18.12
CA LYS A 246 -0.11 -15.82 -18.62
C LYS A 246 -0.12 -15.68 -20.14
N TYR A 247 -1.03 -16.38 -20.81
CA TYR A 247 -1.21 -16.31 -22.27
C TYR A 247 -2.39 -15.42 -22.72
N VAL A 248 -3.07 -14.76 -21.77
CA VAL A 248 -4.08 -13.73 -22.09
C VAL A 248 -3.38 -12.52 -22.74
N PRO A 249 -3.80 -12.07 -23.94
CA PRO A 249 -3.24 -10.90 -24.61
C PRO A 249 -3.40 -9.63 -23.78
N HIS A 250 -2.35 -8.82 -23.68
CA HIS A 250 -2.40 -7.57 -22.93
C HIS A 250 -2.98 -6.43 -23.78
N HIS A 251 -4.01 -5.73 -23.29
CA HIS A 251 -4.71 -4.67 -24.03
C HIS A 251 -3.77 -3.65 -24.75
N ARG A 252 -2.74 -3.13 -24.08
CA ARG A 252 -1.71 -2.25 -24.69
C ARG A 252 -0.57 -2.93 -25.45
N THR A 253 -0.13 -4.12 -25.06
CA THR A 253 1.12 -4.73 -25.58
C THR A 253 0.92 -5.99 -26.42
N GLY A 254 -0.34 -6.41 -26.60
CA GLY A 254 -0.74 -7.59 -27.34
C GLY A 254 -0.05 -8.86 -26.84
N ASP A 255 0.35 -9.70 -27.78
CA ASP A 255 1.00 -10.99 -27.53
C ASP A 255 2.53 -10.87 -27.37
N LYS A 256 3.07 -9.65 -27.19
CA LYS A 256 4.51 -9.40 -27.03
C LYS A 256 5.09 -10.06 -25.76
N TRP A 257 4.25 -10.37 -24.78
CA TRP A 257 4.64 -10.97 -23.51
C TRP A 257 3.68 -12.10 -23.13
N CYS A 258 4.23 -13.25 -22.75
CA CYS A 258 3.51 -14.32 -22.03
C CYS A 258 3.94 -14.43 -20.55
N ILE A 259 4.80 -13.51 -20.09
CA ILE A 259 5.23 -13.40 -18.68
C ILE A 259 4.95 -11.99 -18.16
N TYR A 260 4.38 -11.91 -16.97
CA TYR A 260 3.93 -10.66 -16.37
C TYR A 260 4.48 -10.50 -14.95
N PRO A 261 5.08 -9.33 -14.62
CA PRO A 261 5.59 -9.06 -13.29
C PRO A 261 4.44 -8.94 -12.28
N THR A 262 4.72 -9.20 -11.00
CA THR A 262 3.74 -9.05 -9.92
C THR A 262 3.63 -7.60 -9.45
N TYR A 263 2.54 -7.28 -8.74
CA TYR A 263 2.31 -5.96 -8.14
C TYR A 263 3.50 -5.46 -7.31
N ASP A 264 3.98 -6.29 -6.37
CA ASP A 264 5.05 -5.93 -5.43
C ASP A 264 6.37 -5.64 -6.16
N TYR A 265 6.68 -6.44 -7.19
CA TYR A 265 7.83 -6.22 -8.06
C TYR A 265 7.68 -4.93 -8.88
N THR A 266 6.51 -4.73 -9.49
CA THR A 266 6.33 -3.66 -10.49
C THR A 266 6.23 -2.28 -9.87
N HIS A 267 5.43 -2.10 -8.81
CA HIS A 267 5.25 -0.75 -8.23
C HIS A 267 6.53 -0.21 -7.62
N CYS A 268 7.29 -1.05 -6.93
CA CYS A 268 8.61 -0.70 -6.41
C CYS A 268 9.55 -0.17 -7.50
N LEU A 269 9.62 -0.88 -8.62
CA LEU A 269 10.56 -0.59 -9.69
C LEU A 269 10.08 0.56 -10.60
N CYS A 270 8.79 0.64 -10.90
CA CYS A 270 8.21 1.79 -11.60
C CYS A 270 8.35 3.08 -10.77
N ASP A 271 8.24 3.00 -9.43
CA ASP A 271 8.47 4.16 -8.57
C ASP A 271 9.94 4.65 -8.65
N SER A 272 10.91 3.73 -8.78
CA SER A 272 12.30 4.10 -9.07
C SER A 272 12.46 4.76 -10.45
N ILE A 273 11.87 4.18 -11.50
CA ILE A 273 11.96 4.72 -12.88
C ILE A 273 11.37 6.14 -12.92
N GLU A 274 10.17 6.32 -12.38
CA GLU A 274 9.45 7.59 -12.39
C GLU A 274 10.04 8.66 -11.46
N ASN A 275 11.07 8.30 -10.67
CA ASN A 275 11.71 9.14 -9.64
C ASN A 275 10.70 9.63 -8.57
N ILE A 276 9.84 8.73 -8.12
CA ILE A 276 8.87 8.99 -7.05
C ILE A 276 9.61 9.29 -5.75
N THR A 277 9.37 10.48 -5.19
CA THR A 277 9.92 10.88 -3.89
C THR A 277 9.14 10.26 -2.74
N HIS A 278 7.82 10.19 -2.89
CA HIS A 278 6.86 9.85 -1.85
C HIS A 278 5.88 8.81 -2.40
N SER A 279 6.13 7.54 -2.11
CA SER A 279 5.28 6.41 -2.51
C SER A 279 4.18 6.20 -1.45
N LEU A 280 3.08 6.94 -1.58
CA LEU A 280 2.01 6.98 -0.58
C LEU A 280 0.97 5.87 -0.84
N CYS A 281 0.94 4.84 0.02
CA CYS A 281 0.10 3.65 -0.10
C CYS A 281 -0.78 3.41 1.16
N THR A 282 -1.60 2.36 1.16
CA THR A 282 -2.45 2.01 2.32
C THR A 282 -1.77 1.00 3.26
N LYS A 283 -2.09 1.02 4.56
CA LYS A 283 -1.42 0.19 5.59
C LYS A 283 -1.39 -1.32 5.35
N GLU A 284 -2.24 -1.86 4.49
CA GLU A 284 -2.24 -3.27 4.07
C GLU A 284 -0.99 -3.66 3.24
N PHE A 285 -0.15 -2.69 2.88
CA PHE A 285 1.15 -2.90 2.25
C PHE A 285 2.35 -2.68 3.19
N GLN A 286 2.12 -2.32 4.47
CA GLN A 286 3.18 -1.95 5.42
C GLN A 286 4.22 -3.07 5.63
N SER A 287 3.80 -4.34 5.72
CA SER A 287 4.71 -5.50 5.84
C SER A 287 5.57 -5.74 4.59
N ARG A 288 5.29 -5.04 3.48
CA ARG A 288 6.04 -5.14 2.22
C ARG A 288 7.08 -4.04 2.07
N ARG A 289 7.17 -3.06 2.98
CA ARG A 289 8.15 -1.96 2.91
C ARG A 289 9.59 -2.45 2.94
N SER A 290 9.87 -3.47 3.77
CA SER A 290 11.16 -4.18 3.77
C SER A 290 11.47 -4.83 2.42
N SER A 291 10.48 -5.46 1.76
CA SER A 291 10.66 -6.05 0.43
C SER A 291 10.90 -4.99 -0.66
N TYR A 292 10.21 -3.85 -0.56
CA TYR A 292 10.35 -2.70 -1.44
C TYR A 292 11.78 -2.13 -1.35
N TYR A 293 12.26 -1.86 -0.13
CA TYR A 293 13.63 -1.37 0.08
C TYR A 293 14.69 -2.41 -0.31
N ALA A 294 14.47 -3.70 -0.05
CA ALA A 294 15.39 -4.76 -0.45
C ALA A 294 15.52 -4.83 -1.99
N LEU A 295 14.42 -4.80 -2.72
CA LEU A 295 14.39 -4.95 -4.18
C LEU A 295 15.15 -3.82 -4.91
N CYS A 296 14.96 -2.55 -4.53
CA CYS A 296 15.73 -1.44 -5.08
C CYS A 296 17.24 -1.57 -4.79
N ASN A 297 17.61 -1.99 -3.57
CA ASN A 297 19.01 -2.12 -3.17
C ASN A 297 19.72 -3.32 -3.81
N MET A 298 19.04 -4.45 -4.00
CA MET A 298 19.55 -5.60 -4.79
C MET A 298 19.91 -5.19 -6.23
N LEU A 299 19.15 -4.26 -6.82
CA LEU A 299 19.39 -3.74 -8.16
C LEU A 299 20.40 -2.59 -8.22
N ASP A 300 20.79 -2.00 -7.08
CA ASP A 300 21.59 -0.77 -6.99
C ASP A 300 20.94 0.47 -7.64
N ILE A 301 19.60 0.56 -7.62
CA ILE A 301 18.84 1.67 -8.21
C ILE A 301 18.35 2.66 -7.15
N TYR A 302 17.79 3.78 -7.59
CA TYR A 302 17.18 4.75 -6.68
C TYR A 302 16.06 4.10 -5.85
N CYS A 303 16.03 4.37 -4.55
CA CYS A 303 15.01 3.85 -3.65
C CYS A 303 14.07 4.99 -3.20
N PRO A 304 12.82 5.02 -3.70
CA PRO A 304 11.76 5.85 -3.16
C PRO A 304 11.51 5.55 -1.67
N VAL A 305 10.95 6.51 -0.93
CA VAL A 305 10.42 6.24 0.42
C VAL A 305 8.95 5.85 0.31
N GLN A 306 8.57 4.74 0.96
CA GLN A 306 7.18 4.30 1.09
C GLN A 306 6.58 4.80 2.42
N TRP A 307 5.36 5.33 2.36
CA TRP A 307 4.62 5.81 3.53
C TRP A 307 3.17 5.31 3.51
N GLU A 308 2.69 4.79 4.64
CA GLU A 308 1.39 4.10 4.72
C GLU A 308 0.33 4.87 5.51
N TYR A 309 -0.79 5.18 4.86
CA TYR A 309 -1.98 5.77 5.52
C TYR A 309 -3.08 4.74 5.75
N GLY A 310 -3.88 4.94 6.81
CA GLY A 310 -5.06 4.10 7.07
C GLY A 310 -6.15 4.31 6.01
N ARG A 311 -6.75 3.21 5.52
CA ARG A 311 -7.88 3.26 4.58
C ARG A 311 -9.07 4.05 5.15
N LEU A 312 -9.84 4.66 4.26
CA LEU A 312 -11.15 5.21 4.60
C LEU A 312 -12.20 4.11 4.42
N ASN A 313 -12.69 3.58 5.54
CA ASN A 313 -13.92 2.80 5.58
C ASN A 313 -15.04 3.73 6.07
N VAL A 314 -16.19 3.68 5.40
CA VAL A 314 -17.39 4.43 5.80
C VAL A 314 -18.45 3.43 6.23
N ASN A 315 -19.16 3.71 7.32
CA ASN A 315 -20.22 2.83 7.81
C ASN A 315 -21.41 2.81 6.84
N TYR A 316 -22.19 1.72 6.86
CA TYR A 316 -23.39 1.52 6.03
C TYR A 316 -23.18 1.48 4.50
N THR A 317 -21.93 1.45 4.00
CA THR A 317 -21.63 1.26 2.57
C THR A 317 -20.82 -0.02 2.29
N VAL A 318 -20.84 -0.47 1.04
CA VAL A 318 -20.21 -1.71 0.58
C VAL A 318 -19.50 -1.43 -0.74
N VAL A 319 -18.18 -1.21 -0.67
CA VAL A 319 -17.41 -0.65 -1.79
C VAL A 319 -16.66 -1.67 -2.68
N SER A 320 -16.68 -2.97 -2.36
CA SER A 320 -15.92 -3.95 -3.15
C SER A 320 -16.65 -4.41 -4.41
N LYS A 321 -15.97 -4.35 -5.56
CA LYS A 321 -16.45 -4.74 -6.92
C LYS A 321 -17.34 -6.00 -6.91
N ARG A 322 -16.88 -7.11 -6.30
CA ARG A 322 -17.63 -8.38 -6.20
C ARG A 322 -18.97 -8.25 -5.44
N LYS A 323 -19.05 -7.39 -4.43
CA LYS A 323 -20.30 -7.16 -3.68
C LYS A 323 -21.22 -6.18 -4.40
N ILE A 324 -20.69 -5.10 -4.99
CA ILE A 324 -21.47 -4.14 -5.80
C ILE A 324 -22.13 -4.85 -6.98
N LEU A 325 -21.36 -5.65 -7.74
CA LEU A 325 -21.90 -6.45 -8.85
C LEU A 325 -23.06 -7.33 -8.38
N LYS A 326 -22.89 -8.07 -7.27
CA LYS A 326 -23.98 -8.89 -6.71
C LYS A 326 -25.22 -8.06 -6.36
N LEU A 327 -25.12 -6.82 -5.91
CA LEU A 327 -26.29 -5.96 -5.64
C LEU A 327 -27.00 -5.53 -6.94
N ILE A 328 -26.25 -5.25 -8.01
CA ILE A 328 -26.78 -4.92 -9.34
C ILE A 328 -27.44 -6.16 -9.97
N ASP A 329 -26.77 -7.31 -9.96
CA ASP A 329 -27.26 -8.59 -10.47
C ASP A 329 -28.54 -9.05 -9.74
N SER A 330 -28.61 -8.80 -8.41
CA SER A 330 -29.80 -9.06 -7.60
C SER A 330 -30.91 -8.00 -7.75
N LYS A 331 -30.70 -6.98 -8.61
CA LYS A 331 -31.61 -5.83 -8.83
C LYS A 331 -31.96 -5.03 -7.57
N ILE A 332 -31.07 -5.04 -6.57
CA ILE A 332 -31.19 -4.22 -5.35
C ILE A 332 -30.76 -2.77 -5.63
N VAL A 333 -29.89 -2.56 -6.62
CA VAL A 333 -29.44 -1.24 -7.08
C VAL A 333 -29.54 -1.17 -8.61
N ASN A 334 -30.04 -0.05 -9.14
CA ASN A 334 -30.17 0.14 -10.59
C ASN A 334 -28.81 0.34 -11.27
N LYS A 335 -28.56 -0.42 -12.35
CA LYS A 335 -27.31 -0.40 -13.12
C LYS A 335 -26.96 0.98 -13.71
N GLN A 336 -27.95 1.84 -13.95
CA GLN A 336 -27.79 3.13 -14.62
C GLN A 336 -26.83 4.08 -13.85
N LEU A 337 -26.82 4.00 -12.52
CA LEU A 337 -25.87 4.72 -11.64
C LEU A 337 -24.45 4.15 -11.60
N ALA A 338 -24.15 3.11 -12.39
CA ALA A 338 -22.85 2.41 -12.42
C ALA A 338 -22.25 2.31 -13.84
N GLN A 339 -22.68 3.20 -14.74
CA GLN A 339 -22.10 3.41 -16.07
C GLN A 339 -21.97 4.90 -16.43
N GLU A 340 -22.39 5.81 -15.53
CA GLU A 340 -22.25 7.27 -15.60
C GLU A 340 -21.24 7.76 -14.52
N LEU A 341 -20.45 6.82 -13.98
CA LEU A 341 -19.38 6.91 -12.96
C LEU A 341 -18.36 5.79 -13.21
#